data_AF-A0A2H5V1G6-F1
#
_entry.id   AF-A0A2H5V1G6-F1
#
_cell.length_a   1.000
_cell.length_b   1.000
_cell.length_c   1.000
_cell.angle_alpha   90.00
_cell.angle_beta   90.00
_cell.angle_gamma   90.00
#
_symmetry.space_group_name_H-M   'P 1'
#
loop_
_entity.id
_entity.type
_entity.pdbx_description
1 polymer ?
#
loop_
_entity_poly.entity_id
_entity_poly.type
_entity_poly.pdbx_seq_one_letter_code
_entity_poly.pdbx_strand_id
1 'polypeptide(L)'
;MVVKDYRAGPRQAIPANQALADRVRHVFWLISAKSPYRKRVTSGDSCLFYVSSKLGKVIASNCVISSPPNPITHNIKASLRAICQPF
;
A
#
# COMPACT_ATOMS: atom_id res chain seq x y z
N MET A 1 -4.33 -3.37 -6.62
CA MET A 1 -3.10 -2.83 -6.00
C MET A 1 -2.15 -3.97 -5.64
N VAL A 2 -0.84 -3.74 -5.60
CA VAL A 2 0.17 -4.79 -5.35
C VAL A 2 0.85 -4.56 -4.01
N VAL A 3 0.86 -5.57 -3.15
CA VAL A 3 1.66 -5.59 -1.93
C VAL A 3 2.76 -6.62 -2.09
N LYS A 4 4.00 -6.20 -1.81
CA LYS A 4 5.20 -7.02 -1.89
C LYS A 4 5.96 -6.89 -0.59
N ASP A 5 6.80 -7.87 -0.31
CA ASP A 5 7.79 -7.78 0.75
C ASP A 5 8.65 -6.53 0.51
N TYR A 6 8.93 -5.79 1.57
CA TYR A 6 9.81 -4.63 1.50
C TYR A 6 10.74 -4.59 2.70
N ARG A 7 11.89 -3.94 2.53
CA ARG A 7 12.89 -3.80 3.60
C ARG A 7 12.77 -2.44 4.25
N ALA A 8 12.51 -2.42 5.56
CA ALA A 8 12.60 -1.23 6.41
C ALA A 8 14.05 -1.11 6.92
N GLY A 9 14.96 -0.68 6.05
CA GLY A 9 16.40 -0.63 6.37
C GLY A 9 17.14 -1.95 6.16
N PRO A 10 18.43 -2.03 6.56
CA PRO A 10 19.31 -3.12 6.15
C PRO A 10 18.98 -4.48 6.77
N ARG A 11 18.31 -4.53 7.93
CA ARG A 11 18.07 -5.78 8.68
C ARG A 11 16.61 -6.16 8.84
N GLN A 12 15.66 -5.32 8.47
CA GLN A 12 14.25 -5.57 8.72
C GLN A 12 13.52 -5.83 7.41
N ALA A 13 13.18 -7.09 7.16
CA ALA A 13 12.25 -7.47 6.10
C ALA A 13 10.83 -7.45 6.68
N ILE A 14 9.94 -6.67 6.07
CA ILE A 14 8.52 -6.65 6.39
C ILE A 14 7.82 -7.53 5.33
N PRO A 15 7.25 -8.67 5.73
CA PRO A 15 6.55 -9.54 4.81
C PRO A 15 5.27 -8.88 4.26
N ALA A 16 4.86 -9.26 3.06
CA ALA A 16 3.75 -8.65 2.34
C ALA A 16 2.40 -8.76 3.07
N ASN A 17 2.18 -9.82 3.84
CA ASN A 17 0.97 -9.99 4.66
C ASN A 17 0.93 -8.97 5.81
N GLN A 18 2.05 -8.74 6.49
CA GLN A 18 2.16 -7.74 7.56
C GLN A 18 2.00 -6.33 6.98
N ALA A 19 2.64 -6.05 5.84
CA ALA A 19 2.48 -4.79 5.11
C ALA A 19 1.03 -4.53 4.69
N LEU A 20 0.30 -5.59 4.29
CA LEU A 20 -1.12 -5.51 3.95
C LEU A 20 -1.96 -5.19 5.19
N ALA A 21 -1.73 -5.89 6.31
CA ALA A 21 -2.47 -5.67 7.55
C ALA A 21 -2.36 -4.22 8.05
N ASP A 22 -1.15 -3.65 8.05
CA ASP A 22 -0.93 -2.26 8.47
C ASP A 22 -1.64 -1.26 7.54
N ARG A 23 -1.54 -1.45 6.22
CA ARG A 23 -2.20 -0.55 5.25
C ARG A 23 -3.73 -0.60 5.34
N VAL A 24 -4.29 -1.79 5.61
CA VAL A 24 -5.72 -1.94 5.89
C VAL A 24 -6.09 -1.19 7.16
N ARG A 25 -5.29 -1.34 8.24
CA ARG A 25 -5.52 -0.66 9.52
C ARG A 25 -5.54 0.85 9.40
N HIS A 26 -4.68 1.41 8.56
CA HIS A 26 -4.55 2.86 8.39
C HIS A 26 -5.33 3.45 7.21
N VAL A 27 -6.01 2.62 6.42
CA VAL A 27 -6.96 3.01 5.36
C VAL A 27 -6.35 3.94 4.29
N PHE A 28 -5.02 3.94 4.13
CA PHE A 28 -4.35 4.72 3.09
C PHE A 28 -3.46 3.83 2.23
N TRP A 29 -3.32 4.23 0.96
CA TRP A 29 -2.56 3.46 -0.03
C TRP A 29 -1.70 4.36 -0.89
N LEU A 30 -0.43 3.95 -1.06
CA LEU A 30 0.49 4.63 -1.96
C LEU A 30 0.38 4.04 -3.37
N ILE A 31 0.13 4.92 -4.33
CA ILE A 31 0.16 4.56 -5.74
C ILE A 31 1.53 4.94 -6.30
N SER A 32 2.18 3.98 -6.96
CA SER A 32 3.46 4.22 -7.61
C SER A 32 3.34 5.32 -8.67
N ALA A 33 4.24 6.29 -8.64
CA ALA A 33 4.33 7.34 -9.66
C ALA A 33 4.54 6.79 -11.08
N LYS A 34 5.11 5.58 -11.19
CA LYS A 34 5.37 4.85 -12.43
C LYS A 34 4.14 4.10 -12.96
N SER A 35 3.05 4.01 -12.20
CA SER A 35 1.83 3.35 -12.67
C SER A 35 1.20 4.16 -13.82
N PRO A 36 1.03 3.59 -15.02
CA PRO A 36 0.39 4.28 -16.13
C PRO A 36 -1.09 4.58 -15.84
N TYR A 37 -1.68 3.83 -14.92
CA TYR A 37 -3.09 3.96 -14.53
C TYR A 37 -3.30 4.96 -13.38
N ARG A 38 -2.26 5.59 -12.82
CA ARG A 38 -2.40 6.44 -11.62
C ARG A 38 -3.45 7.55 -11.78
N LYS A 39 -3.55 8.13 -12.98
CA LYS A 39 -4.47 9.24 -13.29
C LYS A 39 -5.90 8.79 -13.54
N ARG A 40 -6.11 7.48 -13.71
CA ARG A 40 -7.42 6.89 -13.99
C ARG A 40 -8.12 6.38 -12.73
N VAL A 41 -7.46 6.50 -11.59
CA VAL A 41 -7.98 6.04 -10.31
C VAL A 41 -8.95 7.09 -9.77
N THR A 42 -10.21 6.71 -9.62
CA THR A 42 -11.30 7.58 -9.16
C THR A 42 -11.97 7.04 -7.90
N SER A 43 -12.67 7.92 -7.18
CA SER A 43 -13.54 7.50 -6.07
C SER A 43 -14.65 6.60 -6.60
N GLY A 44 -14.99 5.54 -5.86
CA GLY A 44 -15.94 4.51 -6.28
C GLY A 44 -15.32 3.32 -7.01
N ASP A 45 -14.06 3.41 -7.44
CA ASP A 45 -13.39 2.30 -8.12
C ASP A 45 -13.22 1.10 -7.18
N SER A 46 -13.56 -0.09 -7.67
CA SER A 46 -13.27 -1.34 -6.98
C SER A 46 -11.83 -1.77 -7.22
N CYS A 47 -11.12 -2.07 -6.14
CA CYS A 47 -9.74 -2.50 -6.16
C CYS A 47 -9.61 -3.92 -5.59
N LEU A 48 -8.84 -4.76 -6.28
CA LEU A 48 -8.38 -6.04 -5.75
C LEU A 48 -6.96 -5.90 -5.21
N PHE A 49 -6.75 -6.43 -4.01
CA PHE A 49 -5.43 -6.64 -3.42
C PHE A 49 -5.00 -8.06 -3.67
N TYR A 50 -3.78 -8.21 -4.19
CA TYR A 50 -3.12 -9.49 -4.21
C TYR A 50 -1.74 -9.36 -3.58
N VAL A 51 -1.35 -10.43 -2.89
CA VAL A 51 -0.03 -10.62 -2.30
C VAL A 51 0.77 -11.47 -3.27
N SER A 52 2.01 -11.04 -3.54
CA SER A 52 2.96 -11.79 -4.36
C SER A 52 4.14 -12.21 -3.50
N SER A 53 4.41 -13.51 -3.44
CA SER A 53 5.55 -14.11 -2.75
C SER A 53 6.32 -15.06 -3.68
N LYS A 54 7.38 -15.71 -3.16
CA LYS A 54 8.08 -16.78 -3.89
C LYS A 54 7.19 -17.98 -4.22
N LEU A 55 6.12 -18.19 -3.45
CA LEU A 55 5.18 -19.31 -3.61
C LEU A 55 4.06 -19.01 -4.62
N GLY A 56 4.01 -17.78 -5.17
CA GLY A 56 3.00 -17.38 -6.14
C GLY A 56 2.24 -16.13 -5.74
N LYS A 57 1.05 -15.95 -6.34
CA LYS A 57 0.19 -14.79 -6.14
C LYS A 57 -1.16 -15.25 -5.60
N VAL A 58 -1.66 -14.57 -4.58
CA VAL A 58 -2.96 -14.86 -3.96
C VAL A 58 -3.76 -13.56 -3.83
N ILE A 59 -5.06 -13.60 -4.15
CA ILE A 59 -5.98 -12.50 -3.86
C ILE A 59 -6.17 -12.45 -2.35
N ALA A 60 -5.83 -11.32 -1.75
CA ALA A 60 -5.86 -11.16 -0.31
C ALA A 60 -7.12 -10.43 0.17
N SER A 61 -7.62 -9.47 -0.60
CA SER A 61 -8.80 -8.67 -0.23
C SER A 61 -9.29 -7.82 -1.40
N ASN A 62 -10.41 -7.13 -1.21
CA ASN A 62 -10.95 -6.10 -2.09
C ASN A 62 -11.29 -4.84 -1.29
N CYS A 63 -11.27 -3.67 -1.93
CA CYS A 63 -11.77 -2.42 -1.34
C CYS A 63 -12.39 -1.51 -2.40
N VAL A 64 -13.11 -0.49 -1.93
CA VAL A 64 -13.57 0.62 -2.75
C VAL A 64 -12.70 1.83 -2.44
N ILE A 65 -12.28 2.55 -3.49
CA ILE A 65 -11.54 3.79 -3.33
C ILE A 65 -12.48 4.89 -2.83
N SER A 66 -12.20 5.45 -1.66
CA SER A 66 -12.99 6.52 -1.08
C SER A 66 -12.66 7.90 -1.67
N SER A 67 -11.41 8.13 -2.06
CA SER A 67 -10.95 9.42 -2.58
C SER A 67 -9.97 9.26 -3.75
N PRO A 68 -9.90 10.23 -4.68
CA PRO A 68 -8.86 10.24 -5.70
C PRO A 68 -7.46 10.31 -5.08
N PRO A 69 -6.40 9.90 -5.81
CA PRO A 69 -5.04 9.93 -5.30
C PRO A 69 -4.58 11.36 -4.99
N ASN A 70 -4.19 11.60 -3.74
CA ASN A 70 -3.62 12.87 -3.31
C ASN A 70 -2.08 12.84 -3.33
N PRO A 71 -1.41 13.94 -3.71
CA PRO A 71 0.04 14.04 -3.61
C PRO A 71 0.51 13.82 -2.17
N ILE A 72 1.63 13.12 -2.00
CA ILE A 72 2.26 12.97 -0.68
C ILE A 72 2.85 14.31 -0.27
N THR A 73 2.15 15.04 0.60
CA THR A 73 2.66 16.26 1.22
C THR A 73 3.62 15.94 2.36
N HIS A 74 4.36 16.94 2.86
CA HIS A 74 5.26 16.77 4.00
C HIS A 74 4.51 16.22 5.23
N ASN A 75 3.29 16.70 5.48
CA ASN A 75 2.46 16.26 6.61
C ASN A 75 2.06 14.79 6.47
N ILE A 76 1.64 14.36 5.28
CA ILE A 76 1.33 12.95 5.01
C ILE A 76 2.60 12.11 5.19
N LYS A 77 3.76 12.58 4.72
CA LYS A 77 5.05 11.89 4.88
C LYS A 77 5.45 11.71 6.35
N ALA A 78 5.15 12.67 7.21
CA ALA A 78 5.38 12.56 8.65
C ALA A 78 4.48 11.47 9.28
N SER A 79 3.19 11.46 8.92
CA SER A 79 2.25 10.41 9.36
C SER A 79 2.65 9.02 8.86
N LEU A 80 3.13 8.91 7.61
CA LEU A 80 3.65 7.67 7.04
C LEU A 80 4.88 7.14 7.80
N ARG A 81 5.77 8.04 8.25
CA ARG A 81 6.94 7.66 9.04
C ARG A 81 6.55 7.18 10.43
N ALA A 82 5.60 7.84 11.09
CA ALA A 82 5.10 7.44 12.40
C ALA A 82 4.41 6.06 12.36
N ILE A 83 3.74 5.75 11.25
CA ILE A 83 3.05 4.46 11.03
C ILE A 83 4.03 3.33 10.68
N CYS A 84 5.09 3.63 9.93
CA CYS A 84 6.10 2.66 9.53
C CYS A 84 7.26 2.50 10.53
N GLN A 85 7.19 3.10 11.72
CA GLN A 85 8.18 2.82 12.77
C GLN A 85 7.78 1.51 13.47
N PRO A 86 8.64 0.49 13.46
CA PRO A 86 8.43 -0.64 14.35
C PRO A 86 8.57 -0.15 15.79
N PHE A 87 7.67 -0.60 16.66
CA PHE A 87 7.94 -0.62 18.10
C PHE A 87 9.15 -1.51 18.38
#